data_AF-A0A7G8GY56-F1
#
_entry.id   AF-A0A7G8GY56-F1
#
_cell.length_a   1.000
_cell.length_b   1.000
_cell.length_c   1.000
_cell.angle_alpha   90.00
_cell.angle_beta   90.00
_cell.angle_gamma   90.00
#
_symmetry.space_group_name_H-M   'P 1'
#
loop_
_entity.id
_entity.type
_entity.pdbx_description
1 polymer ?
#
loop_
_entity_poly.entity_id
_entity_poly.type
_entity_poly.pdbx_seq_one_letter_code
_entity_poly.pdbx_strand_id
1 'polypeptide(L)' 'MDESGIDRKELLSWSIQTLMAAAGQAMKQNNPGAVVSAIRQLDHMTGVGYNSHRGHGVRR' A
#
# COMPACT_ATOMS: atom_id res chain seq x y z
N MET A 1 -3.55 -7.90 -26.14
CA MET A 1 -3.79 -8.45 -24.80
C MET A 1 -2.43 -8.49 -24.12
N ASP A 2 -2.28 -7.80 -22.99
CA ASP A 2 -1.04 -7.91 -22.18
C ASP A 2 -0.83 -9.39 -21.83
N GLU A 3 0.39 -9.88 -22.04
CA GLU A 3 0.82 -11.29 -22.14
C GLU A 3 0.57 -12.17 -20.89
N SER A 4 0.03 -11.58 -19.82
CA SER A 4 -0.31 -12.26 -18.56
C SER A 4 -1.75 -12.80 -18.51
N GLY A 5 -2.66 -12.37 -19.40
CA GLY A 5 -4.08 -12.72 -19.34
C GLY A 5 -4.84 -12.15 -18.12
N ILE A 6 -4.13 -11.54 -17.17
CA ILE A 6 -4.69 -10.88 -15.99
C ILE A 6 -4.93 -9.42 -16.35
N ASP A 7 -6.18 -8.97 -16.16
CA ASP A 7 -6.53 -7.57 -16.37
C ASP A 7 -5.79 -6.70 -15.33
N ARG A 8 -5.23 -5.57 -15.78
CA ARG A 8 -4.47 -4.67 -14.89
C ARG A 8 -5.30 -4.21 -13.69
N LYS A 9 -6.63 -4.07 -13.84
CA LYS A 9 -7.49 -3.69 -12.70
C LYS A 9 -7.66 -4.82 -11.71
N GLU A 10 -7.71 -6.06 -12.17
CA GLU A 10 -7.77 -7.22 -11.28
C GLU A 10 -6.48 -7.36 -10.47
N LEU A 11 -5.32 -7.18 -11.11
CA LEU A 11 -4.03 -7.20 -10.43
C LEU A 11 -3.92 -6.10 -9.38
N LEU A 12 -4.40 -4.88 -9.71
CA LEU A 12 -4.47 -3.77 -8.75
C LEU A 12 -5.40 -4.09 -7.56
N SER A 13 -6.59 -4.64 -7.83
CA SER A 13 -7.55 -5.04 -6.79
C SER A 13 -6.96 -6.08 -5.84
N TRP A 14 -6.30 -7.10 -6.38
CA TRP A 14 -5.58 -8.12 -5.60
C TRP A 14 -4.49 -7.50 -4.74
N SER A 15 -3.67 -6.62 -5.32
CA SER A 15 -2.58 -5.96 -4.62
C SER A 15 -3.08 -5.14 -3.42
N ILE A 16 -4.19 -4.41 -3.57
CA ILE A 16 -4.82 -3.64 -2.48
C ILE A 16 -5.32 -4.58 -1.37
N GLN A 17 -6.01 -5.67 -1.73
CA GLN A 17 -6.50 -6.65 -0.76
C GLN A 17 -5.36 -7.32 0.02
N THR A 18 -4.29 -7.71 -0.66
CA THR A 18 -3.10 -8.28 -0.02
C THR A 18 -2.45 -7.28 0.95
N LEU A 19 -2.35 -6.01 0.57
CA LEU A 19 -1.81 -4.95 1.43
C LEU A 19 -2.67 -4.71 2.69
N MET A 20 -4.00 -4.72 2.58
CA MET A 20 -4.89 -4.61 3.74
C MET A 20 -4.75 -5.81 4.68
N ALA A 21 -4.68 -7.02 4.13
CA ALA A 21 -4.48 -8.23 4.92
C ALA A 21 -3.12 -8.21 5.66
N ALA A 22 -2.05 -7.76 4.98
CA ALA A 22 -0.73 -7.59 5.57
C ALA A 22 -0.74 -6.54 6.70
N ALA A 23 -1.43 -5.41 6.53
CA ALA A 23 -1.62 -4.42 7.59
C ALA A 23 -2.35 -5.02 8.81
N GLY A 24 -3.44 -5.76 8.58
CA GLY A 24 -4.19 -6.43 9.65
C GLY A 24 -3.34 -7.47 10.40
N GLN A 25 -2.47 -8.21 9.69
CA GLN A 25 -1.52 -9.12 10.31
C GLN A 25 -0.43 -8.40 11.11
N ALA A 26 0.12 -7.32 10.57
CA ALA A 26 1.13 -6.51 11.27
C ALA A 26 0.57 -5.87 12.56
N MET A 27 -0.72 -5.50 12.58
CA MET A 27 -1.41 -5.06 13.81
C MET A 27 -1.45 -6.16 14.87
N LYS A 28 -1.78 -7.41 14.48
CA LYS A 28 -1.80 -8.56 15.40
C LYS A 28 -0.41 -8.90 15.93
N GLN A 29 0.63 -8.68 15.14
CA GLN A 29 2.03 -8.89 15.52
C GLN A 29 2.61 -7.73 16.34
N ASN A 30 1.81 -6.72 16.68
CA ASN A 30 2.24 -5.52 17.38
C ASN A 30 3.42 -4.80 16.69
N ASN A 31 3.43 -4.83 15.35
CA ASN A 31 4.45 -4.18 14.51
C ASN A 31 3.87 -2.94 13.83
N PRO A 32 3.85 -1.78 14.52
CA PRO A 32 3.25 -0.56 13.97
C PRO A 32 4.01 -0.05 12.73
N GLY A 33 5.31 -0.30 12.60
CA GLY A 33 6.11 0.11 11.44
C GLY A 33 5.64 -0.56 10.15
N ALA A 34 5.38 -1.87 10.21
CA ALA A 34 4.85 -2.62 9.07
C ALA A 34 3.44 -2.14 8.69
N VAL A 35 2.57 -1.85 9.68
CA VAL A 35 1.22 -1.29 9.43
C VAL A 35 1.30 0.04 8.71
N VAL A 36 2.14 0.97 9.19
CA VAL A 36 2.31 2.29 8.58
C VAL A 36 2.87 2.18 7.15
N SER A 37 3.81 1.26 6.91
CA SER A 37 4.35 1.03 5.56
C SER A 37 3.30 0.49 4.58
N ALA A 38 2.43 -0.42 5.03
CA ALA A 38 1.35 -1.00 4.23
C ALA A 38 0.28 0.06 3.90
N ILE A 39 -0.14 0.85 4.88
CA ILE A 39 -1.09 1.95 4.65
C ILE A 39 -0.52 3.00 3.69
N ARG A 40 0.79 3.29 3.76
CA ARG A 40 1.42 4.27 2.86
C ARG A 40 1.54 3.77 1.42
N GLN A 41 1.83 2.48 1.21
CA GLN A 41 1.78 1.88 -0.13
C GLN A 41 0.35 1.86 -0.67
N LEU A 42 -0.64 1.59 0.18
CA LEU A 42 -2.05 1.65 -0.20
C LEU A 42 -2.47 3.08 -0.59
N ASP A 43 -2.06 4.12 0.15
CA ASP A 43 -2.30 5.53 -0.18
C ASP A 43 -1.69 5.91 -1.55
N HIS A 44 -0.48 5.42 -1.84
CA HIS A 44 0.17 5.64 -3.14
C HIS A 44 -0.56 4.93 -4.30
N MET A 45 -1.08 3.73 -4.07
CA MET A 45 -1.80 2.96 -5.08
C MET A 45 -3.22 3.47 -5.34
N THR A 46 -3.89 3.97 -4.30
CA THR A 46 -5.29 4.42 -4.35
C THR A 46 -5.42 5.92 -4.58
N GLY A 47 -4.32 6.68 -4.46
CA GLY A 47 -4.29 8.11 -4.73
C GLY A 47 -5.07 8.95 -3.72
N VAL A 48 -5.34 8.40 -2.53
CA VAL A 48 -6.20 9.06 -1.52
C VAL A 48 -5.50 10.29 -0.90
N GLY A 49 -4.18 10.43 -1.11
CA GLY A 49 -3.45 11.69 -0.97
C GLY A 49 -3.15 12.11 0.47
N TYR A 50 -3.44 11.27 1.46
CA TYR A 50 -3.24 11.61 2.86
C TYR A 50 -1.76 11.70 3.26
N ASN A 51 -0.85 11.01 2.54
CA ASN A 51 0.60 11.00 2.85
C ASN A 51 1.51 11.51 1.72
N SER A 52 0.96 11.96 0.59
CA SER A 52 1.73 12.40 -0.60
C SER A 52 2.70 13.58 -0.30
N HIS A 53 2.39 14.43 0.67
CA HIS A 53 3.16 15.67 0.94
C HIS A 53 4.13 15.61 2.13
N ARG A 54 4.25 14.49 2.86
CA ARG A 54 5.10 14.43 4.08
C ARG A 54 6.53 13.92 3.87
N GLY A 55 7.04 14.01 2.63
CA GLY A 55 8.39 13.57 2.25
C GLY A 55 9.46 14.66 2.14
N HIS A 56 9.13 15.95 2.18
CA HIS A 56 10.12 17.03 2.07
C HIS A 56 10.39 17.69 3.43
N GLY A 57 11.17 17.03 4.29
CA GLY A 57 11.51 17.60 5.60
C GLY A 57 12.71 17.01 6.33
N VAL A 58 13.44 16.05 5.74
CA VAL A 58 14.77 15.63 6.25
C VAL A 58 15.80 16.04 5.21
N ARG A 59 16.09 17.35 5.14
CA ARG A 59 17.33 17.84 4.57
C ARG A 59 18.35 17.94 5.71
N ARG A 60 19.50 17.30 5.49
CA ARG A 60 20.75 17.49 6.22
C ARG A 60 21.07 18.97 6.44
#